data_AF-A0A1H7YC02-F1
#
_entry.id   AF-A0A1H7YC02-F1
#
_cell.length_a   1.000
_cell.length_b   1.000
_cell.length_c   1.000
_cell.angle_alpha   90.00
_cell.angle_beta   90.00
_cell.angle_gamma   90.00
#
_symmetry.space_group_name_H-M   'P 1'
#
loop_
_entity.id
_entity.type
_entity.pdbx_description
1 polymer ?
#
loop_
_entity_poly.entity_id
_entity_poly.type
_entity_poly.pdbx_seq_one_letter_code
_entity_poly.pdbx_strand_id
1 'polypeptide(L)'
;MSRHPVPSPEELAGLDDEVLERLAIEWRARASRGTKQAYGVAHALEVEWRQRARVSRAQQLPQPVVAPRRWWKFWQSSPGPGSPPSP
;
A
#
# COMPACT_ATOMS: atom_id res chain seq x y z
N MET A 1 -6.79 31.15 1.85
CA MET A 1 -6.09 29.84 1.82
C MET A 1 -7.12 28.76 1.50
N SER A 2 -7.18 28.29 0.26
CA SER A 2 -8.18 27.29 -0.14
C SER A 2 -7.77 25.90 0.39
N ARG A 3 -8.51 25.38 1.37
CA ARG A 3 -8.42 23.97 1.77
C ARG A 3 -8.99 23.13 0.63
N HIS A 4 -8.16 22.30 0.02
CA HIS A 4 -8.63 21.31 -0.94
C HIS A 4 -9.19 20.12 -0.16
N PRO A 5 -10.50 19.80 -0.31
CA PRO A 5 -11.06 18.63 0.33
C PRO A 5 -10.38 17.38 -0.23
N VAL A 6 -10.11 16.41 0.64
CA VAL A 6 -9.63 15.10 0.21
C VAL A 6 -10.77 14.43 -0.58
N PRO A 7 -10.51 13.96 -1.81
CA PRO A 7 -11.53 13.27 -2.60
C PRO A 7 -12.03 12.03 -1.88
N SER A 8 -13.33 11.77 -1.97
CA SER A 8 -13.93 10.54 -1.49
C SER A 8 -13.51 9.34 -2.36
N PRO A 9 -13.58 8.11 -1.83
CA PRO A 9 -13.26 6.92 -2.61
C PRO A 9 -14.13 6.75 -3.86
N GLU A 10 -15.41 7.16 -3.80
CA GLU A 10 -16.34 7.08 -4.94
C GLU A 10 -15.95 8.05 -6.05
N GLU A 11 -15.55 9.28 -5.69
CA GLU A 11 -15.04 10.25 -6.66
C GLU A 11 -13.75 9.76 -7.33
N LEU A 12 -12.87 9.11 -6.56
CA LEU A 12 -11.64 8.51 -7.09
C LEU A 12 -11.94 7.31 -8.00
N ALA A 13 -12.90 6.46 -7.63
CA ALA A 13 -13.33 5.32 -8.42
C ALA A 13 -13.86 5.72 -9.81
N GLY A 14 -14.47 6.91 -9.93
CA GLY A 14 -14.96 7.44 -11.19
C GLY A 14 -13.90 8.04 -12.12
N LEU A 15 -12.64 8.15 -11.68
CA LEU A 15 -11.54 8.66 -12.51
C LEU A 15 -10.92 7.55 -13.35
N ASP A 16 -10.54 7.87 -14.59
CA ASP A 16 -9.72 7.00 -15.44
C ASP A 16 -8.31 6.83 -14.85
N ASP A 17 -7.65 5.72 -15.18
CA ASP A 17 -6.33 5.37 -14.62
C ASP A 17 -5.25 6.40 -14.99
N GLU A 18 -5.25 6.92 -16.22
CA GLU A 18 -4.30 7.94 -16.68
C GLU A 18 -4.56 9.30 -16.01
N VAL A 19 -5.83 9.62 -15.74
CA VAL A 19 -6.21 10.83 -15.02
C VAL A 19 -5.76 10.73 -13.57
N LEU A 20 -5.99 9.58 -12.95
CA LEU A 20 -5.61 9.29 -11.57
C LEU A 20 -4.09 9.35 -11.38
N GLU A 21 -3.32 8.74 -12.28
CA GLU A 21 -1.85 8.79 -12.26
C GLU A 21 -1.33 10.22 -12.38
N ARG A 22 -1.81 10.98 -13.38
CA ARG A 22 -1.42 12.38 -13.60
C ARG A 22 -1.70 13.23 -12.37
N LEU A 23 -2.90 13.10 -11.79
CA LEU A 23 -3.28 13.84 -10.59
C LEU A 23 -2.41 13.44 -9.39
N ALA A 24 -2.15 12.14 -9.18
CA ALA A 24 -1.28 11.69 -8.10
C ALA A 24 0.11 12.35 -8.18
N ILE A 25 0.70 12.41 -9.38
CA ILE A 25 2.01 13.04 -9.61
C ILE A 25 1.95 14.55 -9.33
N GLU A 26 0.95 15.25 -9.84
CA GLU A 26 0.80 16.70 -9.65
C GLU A 26 0.65 17.07 -8.16
N TRP A 27 -0.24 16.37 -7.46
CA TRP A 27 -0.51 16.60 -6.05
C TRP A 27 0.67 16.23 -5.16
N ARG A 28 1.40 15.15 -5.50
CA ARG A 28 2.65 14.81 -4.83
C ARG A 28 3.69 15.91 -5.01
N ALA A 29 3.88 16.42 -6.23
CA ALA A 29 4.82 17.53 -6.47
C ALA A 29 4.41 18.79 -5.68
N ARG A 30 3.12 19.06 -5.54
CA ARG A 30 2.59 20.18 -4.75
C ARG A 30 2.80 19.97 -3.24
N ALA A 31 2.62 18.75 -2.75
CA ALA A 31 2.90 18.35 -1.37
C ALA A 31 4.41 18.47 -1.06
N SER A 32 5.28 17.99 -1.94
CA SER A 32 6.74 18.07 -1.81
C SER A 32 7.26 19.51 -1.73
N ARG A 33 6.56 20.49 -2.31
CA ARG A 33 6.89 21.93 -2.17
C ARG A 33 6.47 22.53 -0.81
N GLY A 34 6.00 21.71 0.14
CA GLY A 34 5.61 22.14 1.49
C GLY A 34 4.13 22.50 1.63
N THR A 35 3.30 22.24 0.62
CA THR A 35 1.86 22.50 0.71
C THR A 35 1.20 21.42 1.59
N LYS A 36 1.18 21.62 2.92
CA LYS A 36 0.60 20.66 3.89
C LYS A 36 -0.82 20.19 3.52
N GLN A 37 -1.61 21.06 2.90
CA GLN A 37 -2.98 20.77 2.48
C GLN A 37 -3.07 19.85 1.25
N ALA A 38 -1.97 19.72 0.49
CA ALA A 38 -1.89 18.84 -0.67
C ALA A 38 -1.57 17.38 -0.32
N TYR A 39 -1.04 17.11 0.88
CA TYR A 39 -0.66 15.75 1.29
C TYR A 39 -1.86 14.80 1.36
N GLY A 40 -3.00 15.27 1.88
CA GLY A 40 -4.20 14.44 1.99
C GLY A 40 -4.73 14.01 0.61
N VAL A 41 -4.80 14.97 -0.32
CA VAL A 41 -5.24 14.72 -1.70
C VAL A 41 -4.24 13.82 -2.43
N ALA A 42 -2.94 14.11 -2.34
CA ALA A 42 -1.88 13.29 -2.93
C ALA A 42 -1.94 11.84 -2.43
N HIS A 43 -2.10 11.66 -1.11
CA HIS A 43 -2.17 10.33 -0.52
C HIS A 43 -3.37 9.53 -1.00
N ALA A 44 -4.56 10.15 -1.06
CA ALA A 44 -5.78 9.48 -1.51
C ALA A 44 -5.65 9.01 -2.98
N LEU A 45 -5.14 9.88 -3.86
CA LEU A 45 -4.88 9.56 -5.27
C LEU A 45 -3.85 8.43 -5.43
N GLU A 46 -2.75 8.47 -4.67
CA GLU A 46 -1.71 7.43 -4.73
C GLU A 46 -2.19 6.07 -4.22
N VAL A 47 -3.04 6.04 -3.20
CA VAL A 47 -3.61 4.81 -2.63
C VAL A 47 -4.48 4.13 -3.67
N GLU A 48 -5.39 4.88 -4.31
CA GLU A 48 -6.27 4.34 -5.35
C GLU A 48 -5.45 3.85 -6.55
N TRP A 49 -4.48 4.64 -7.03
CA TRP A 49 -3.65 4.24 -8.18
C TRP A 49 -2.85 2.97 -7.90
N ARG A 50 -2.21 2.88 -6.71
CA ARG A 50 -1.48 1.67 -6.31
C ARG A 50 -2.41 0.48 -6.11
N GLN A 51 -3.64 0.69 -5.65
CA GLN A 51 -4.62 -0.38 -5.52
C GLN A 51 -4.97 -0.96 -6.90
N ARG A 52 -5.26 -0.11 -7.89
CA ARG A 52 -5.55 -0.55 -9.26
C ARG A 52 -4.37 -1.25 -9.91
N ALA A 53 -3.17 -0.67 -9.80
CA ALA A 53 -1.95 -1.30 -10.31
C ALA A 53 -1.71 -2.69 -9.70
N ARG A 54 -2.01 -2.87 -8.40
CA ARG A 54 -1.93 -4.18 -7.72
C ARG A 54 -2.98 -5.16 -8.25
N VAL A 55 -4.23 -4.71 -8.42
CA VAL A 55 -5.31 -5.56 -8.94
C VAL A 55 -4.99 -6.00 -10.37
N SER A 56 -4.60 -5.07 -11.25
CA SER A 56 -4.21 -5.38 -12.63
C SER A 56 -3.05 -6.37 -12.68
N ARG A 57 -2.03 -6.17 -11.84
CA ARG A 57 -0.90 -7.11 -11.75
C ARG A 57 -1.32 -8.47 -11.19
N ALA A 58 -2.22 -8.51 -10.20
CA ALA A 58 -2.71 -9.76 -9.62
C ALA A 58 -3.52 -10.58 -10.64
N GLN A 59 -4.28 -9.93 -11.52
CA GLN A 59 -5.00 -10.59 -12.61
C GLN A 59 -4.06 -11.20 -13.67
N GLN A 60 -2.87 -10.64 -13.86
CA GLN A 60 -1.87 -11.14 -14.80
C GLN A 60 -1.03 -12.31 -14.25
N LEU A 61 -1.03 -12.50 -12.94
CA LEU A 61 -0.28 -13.58 -12.29
C LEU A 61 -1.11 -14.88 -12.27
N PRO A 62 -0.51 -16.04 -12.57
CA PRO A 62 -1.17 -17.31 -12.30
C PRO A 62 -1.52 -17.38 -10.81
N GLN A 63 -2.72 -17.89 -10.47
CA GLN A 63 -3.12 -18.00 -9.07
C GLN A 63 -2.07 -18.80 -8.30
N PRO A 64 -1.42 -18.19 -7.28
CA PRO A 64 -0.50 -18.94 -6.46
C PRO A 64 -1.29 -20.00 -5.69
N VAL A 65 -0.83 -21.25 -5.74
CA VAL A 65 -1.33 -22.32 -4.87
C VAL A 65 -0.80 -22.03 -3.46
N VAL A 66 -1.47 -21.14 -2.73
CA VAL A 66 -1.03 -20.72 -1.40
C VAL A 66 -1.46 -21.77 -0.39
N ALA A 67 -0.54 -22.67 -0.04
CA ALA A 67 -0.69 -23.45 1.19
C ALA A 67 -0.73 -22.48 2.39
N PRO A 68 -1.65 -22.63 3.35
CA PRO A 68 -1.75 -21.72 4.49
C PRO A 68 -0.52 -21.86 5.39
N ARG A 69 0.49 -21.00 5.15
CA ARG A 69 1.69 -20.94 5.98
C ARG A 69 1.36 -20.15 7.24
N ARG A 70 1.31 -20.87 8.36
CA ARG A 70 1.15 -20.31 9.69
C ARG A 70 2.45 -19.62 10.10
N TRP A 71 2.53 -18.33 9.84
CA TRP A 71 3.70 -17.46 10.13
C TRP A 71 4.16 -17.53 11.60
N TRP A 72 3.27 -17.89 12.53
CA TRP A 72 3.61 -18.08 13.93
C TRP A 72 4.51 -19.31 14.19
N LYS A 73 4.55 -20.32 13.31
CA LYS A 73 5.42 -21.51 13.48
C LYS A 73 6.91 -21.16 13.36
N PHE A 74 7.23 -20.07 12.66
CA PHE A 74 8.60 -19.59 12.49
C PHE A 74 9.27 -19.24 13.84
N TRP A 75 8.50 -18.73 14.81
CA TRP A 75 9.01 -18.33 16.12
C TRP A 75 9.16 -19.51 17.10
N GLN A 76 8.63 -20.69 16.78
CA GLN A 76 8.69 -21.88 17.65
C GLN A 76 9.94 -22.73 17.42
N SER A 77 10.66 -22.51 16.31
CA SER A 77 11.90 -23.22 16.01
C SER A 77 13.11 -22.48 16.58
N SER A 78 13.09 -22.18 17.88
CA SER A 78 14.31 -21.87 18.61
C SER A 78 14.72 -23.15 19.37
N PRO A 79 15.75 -23.88 18.93
CA PRO A 79 16.37 -24.89 19.80
C PRO A 79 17.00 -24.12 20.97
N GLY A 80 16.40 -24.25 22.16
CA GLY A 80 16.90 -23.61 23.37
C GLY A 80 18.36 -24.00 23.63
N PRO A 81 19.23 -23.06 24.02
CA PRO A 81 20.62 -23.36 24.33
C PRO A 81 20.72 -24.08 25.68
N GLY A 82 21.34 -25.26 25.67
CA GLY A 82 22.05 -25.79 26.84
C GLY A 82 21.19 -26.49 27.89
N SER A 83 20.96 -27.79 27.72
CA SER A 83 20.96 -28.69 28.87
C SER A 83 22.44 -29.02 29.18
N PRO A 84 22.96 -28.71 30.38
CA PRO A 84 24.26 -29.24 30.77
C PRO A 84 24.12 -30.75 31.09
N PRO A 85 25.09 -31.60 30.74
CA PRO A 85 25.13 -32.96 31.28
C PRO A 85 25.45 -32.90 32.78
N SER A 86 24.59 -33.51 33.60
CA SER A 86 24.87 -33.76 35.03
C SER A 86 25.90 -34.90 35.18
N PRO A 87 26.79 -34.84 36.19
CA PRO A 87 27.73 -35.92 36.52
C PRO A 87 27.06 -37.11 37.20
#